data_AF-A0A5C8JLC6-F1
#
_entry.id   AF-A0A5C8JLC6-F1
#
_cell.length_a   1.000
_cell.length_b   1.000
_cell.length_c   1.000
_cell.angle_alpha   90.00
_cell.angle_beta   90.00
_cell.angle_gamma   90.00
#
_symmetry.space_group_name_H-M   'P 1'
#
loop_
_entity.id
_entity.type
_entity.pdbx_description
1 polymer ?
#
loop_
_entity_poly.entity_id
_entity_poly.type
_entity_poly.pdbx_seq_one_letter_code
_entity_poly.pdbx_strand_id
1 'polypeptide(L)' 'MGWHYRKSIKVGPFRVNLSRRGVGHSVGNRRIRVSTSPDGRRHVTLRLPGGFRLGKTFGGRRRY' A
#
# COMPACT_ATOMS: atom_id res chain seq x y z
N MET A 1 4.69 -14.07 24.78
CA MET A 1 4.06 -14.85 23.69
C MET A 1 2.77 -14.15 23.27
N GLY A 2 2.88 -13.03 22.55
CA GLY A 2 1.72 -12.16 22.24
C GLY A 2 1.10 -12.51 20.90
N TRP A 3 -0.22 -12.41 20.77
CA TRP A 3 -0.92 -12.69 19.50
C TRP A 3 -0.46 -11.72 18.39
N HIS A 4 -0.09 -12.28 17.23
CA HIS A 4 0.23 -11.52 16.03
C HIS A 4 -0.95 -11.63 15.05
N TYR A 5 -1.83 -10.64 15.06
CA TYR A 5 -2.91 -10.56 14.08
C TYR A 5 -2.42 -9.84 12.82
N ARG A 6 -2.29 -10.59 11.73
CA ARG A 6 -2.06 -10.06 10.38
C ARG A 6 -3.09 -10.67 9.44
N LYS A 7 -3.91 -9.82 8.83
CA LYS A 7 -4.92 -10.25 7.86
C LYS A 7 -4.71 -9.54 6.54
N SER A 8 -4.60 -10.30 5.44
CA SER A 8 -4.53 -9.76 4.09
C SER A 8 -5.83 -10.14 3.39
N ILE A 9 -6.65 -9.14 3.05
CA ILE A 9 -7.92 -9.34 2.36
C ILE A 9 -7.75 -8.79 0.95
N LYS A 10 -7.95 -9.65 -0.05
CA LYS A 10 -7.93 -9.25 -1.46
C LYS A 10 -9.37 -9.19 -1.96
N VAL A 11 -9.80 -8.00 -2.34
CA VAL A 11 -11.13 -7.74 -2.89
C VAL A 11 -10.93 -7.14 -4.29
N GLY A 12 -10.84 -8.01 -5.30
CA GLY A 12 -10.62 -7.61 -6.70
C GLY A 12 -9.31 -6.80 -6.90
N PRO A 13 -9.36 -5.60 -7.51
CA PRO A 13 -8.18 -4.73 -7.70
C PRO A 13 -7.71 -4.05 -6.42
N PHE A 14 -8.37 -4.33 -5.28
CA PHE A 14 -8.04 -3.78 -3.98
C PHE A 14 -7.48 -4.86 -3.05
N ARG A 15 -6.44 -4.52 -2.28
CA ARG A 15 -5.81 -5.38 -1.29
C ARG A 15 -5.63 -4.62 0.01
N VAL A 16 -6.28 -5.07 1.07
CA VAL A 16 -6.12 -4.52 2.43
C VAL A 16 -5.21 -5.42 3.25
N ASN A 17 -4.28 -4.82 3.99
CA ASN A 17 -3.41 -5.49 4.92
C ASN A 17 -3.64 -4.90 6.31
N LEU A 18 -4.33 -5.63 7.17
CA LEU A 18 -4.48 -5.32 8.58
C LEU A 18 -3.31 -5.92 9.36
N SER A 19 -2.68 -5.11 10.20
CA SER A 19 -1.56 -5.52 11.06
C SER A 19 -1.64 -4.81 12.42
N ARG A 20 -0.89 -5.27 13.42
CA ARG A 20 -0.79 -4.60 14.74
C ARG A 20 -0.36 -3.13 14.68
N ARG A 21 0.33 -2.70 13.61
CA ARG A 21 0.78 -1.31 13.44
C ARG A 21 -0.25 -0.41 12.74
N GLY A 22 -1.34 -1.00 12.23
CA GLY A 22 -2.43 -0.33 11.55
C GLY A 22 -2.86 -1.02 10.25
N VAL A 23 -3.71 -0.33 9.49
CA VAL A 23 -4.33 -0.82 8.27
C VAL A 23 -3.68 -0.16 7.05
N GLY A 24 -2.98 -0.97 6.24
CA GLY A 24 -2.53 -0.58 4.92
C GLY A 24 -3.53 -1.04 3.86
N HIS A 25 -3.69 -0.29 2.79
CA HIS A 25 -4.58 -0.67 1.69
C HIS A 25 -3.96 -0.30 0.35
N SER A 26 -4.08 -1.18 -0.63
CA SER A 26 -3.56 -0.98 -1.98
C SER A 26 -4.71 -1.06 -2.97
N VAL A 27 -5.01 0.03 -3.66
CA VAL A 27 -5.97 0.09 -4.77
C VAL A 27 -5.18 0.19 -6.06
N GLY A 28 -5.37 -0.73 -7.00
CA GLY A 28 -4.98 -0.45 -8.37
C GLY A 28 -4.79 -1.65 -9.26
N ASN A 29 -4.76 -1.34 -10.56
CA ASN A 29 -4.62 -2.31 -11.62
C ASN A 29 -3.16 -2.41 -12.09
N ARG A 30 -2.83 -3.34 -13.01
CA ARG A 30 -1.46 -3.58 -13.49
C ARG A 30 -0.72 -2.32 -14.00
N ARG A 31 -1.46 -1.27 -14.38
CA ARG A 31 -0.94 0.02 -14.88
C ARG A 31 -0.82 1.12 -13.82
N ILE A 32 -1.68 1.14 -12.80
CA ILE A 32 -1.69 2.19 -11.77
C ILE A 32 -1.98 1.52 -10.44
N ARG A 33 -1.03 1.59 -9.51
CA ARG A 33 -1.14 1.01 -8.16
C ARG A 33 -0.89 2.07 -7.11
N VAL A 34 -1.89 2.36 -6.29
CA VAL A 34 -1.79 3.22 -5.12
C VAL A 34 -1.77 2.33 -3.88
N SER A 35 -0.74 2.41 -3.06
CA SER A 35 -0.59 1.65 -1.82
C SER A 35 -0.45 2.59 -0.64
N THR A 36 -1.43 2.61 0.24
CA THR A 36 -1.38 3.27 1.53
C THR A 36 -0.83 2.31 2.58
N SER A 37 0.22 2.71 3.26
CA SER A 37 0.83 2.00 4.38
C SER A 37 0.13 2.38 5.69
N PRO A 38 0.21 1.52 6.73
CA PRO A 38 -0.34 1.79 8.06
C PRO A 38 0.11 3.13 8.67
N ASP A 39 1.34 3.56 8.36
CA ASP A 39 1.96 4.78 8.88
C ASP A 39 1.48 6.08 8.16
N GLY A 40 0.46 5.96 7.29
CA GLY A 40 -0.04 7.06 6.47
C GLY A 40 0.78 7.33 5.21
N ARG A 41 1.80 6.51 4.92
CA ARG A 41 2.59 6.65 3.68
C ARG A 41 1.80 6.20 2.48
N ARG A 42 1.65 7.03 1.45
CA ARG A 42 0.96 6.67 0.21
C ARG A 42 1.97 6.50 -0.91
N HIS A 43 2.09 5.31 -1.47
CA HIS A 43 2.96 4.99 -2.59
C HIS A 43 2.12 4.88 -3.86
N VAL A 44 2.31 5.79 -4.80
CA VAL A 44 1.66 5.76 -6.10
C VAL A 44 2.67 5.24 -7.11
N THR A 45 2.39 4.08 -7.72
CA THR A 45 3.18 3.48 -8.77
C THR A 45 2.39 3.49 -10.08
N LEU A 46 2.86 4.23 -11.07
CA LEU A 46 2.41 4.17 -12.44
C LEU A 46 3.34 3.25 -13.25
N ARG A 47 2.76 2.40 -14.08
CA ARG A 47 3.43 1.57 -15.08
C ARG A 47 2.97 2.02 -16.45
N LEU A 48 3.88 2.65 -17.17
CA LEU A 48 3.64 3.08 -18.55
C LEU A 48 3.99 1.92 -19.50
N PRO A 49 3.31 1.82 -20.65
CA PRO A 49 3.75 0.95 -21.75
C PRO A 49 5.16 1.38 -22.20
N GLY A 50 6.03 0.42 -22.48
CA GLY A 50 7.46 0.67 -22.76
C GLY A 50 8.41 0.39 -21.59
N GLY A 51 7.92 -0.21 -20.49
CA GLY A 51 8.77 -0.68 -19.37
C GLY A 51 9.03 0.36 -18.29
N PHE A 52 8.63 1.61 -18.50
CA PHE A 52 8.82 2.69 -17.55
C PHE A 52 7.93 2.53 -16.31
N ARG A 53 8.56 2.64 -15.14
CA ARG A 53 7.89 2.60 -13.83
C ARG A 53 8.14 3.91 -13.11
N LEU A 54 7.08 4.68 -12.89
CA LEU A 54 7.12 5.92 -12.14
C LEU A 54 6.50 5.69 -10.77
N GLY A 55 7.31 5.77 -9.72
CA GLY A 55 6.85 5.61 -8.34
C GLY A 55 7.03 6.92 -7.58
N LYS A 56 5.97 7.44 -6.98
CA LYS A 56 6.05 8.60 -6.08
C LYS A 56 5.47 8.24 -4.72
N THR A 57 6.27 8.41 -3.69
CA THR A 57 5.85 8.19 -2.30
C THR A 57 5.44 9.53 -1.72
N PHE A 58 4.17 9.65 -1.39
CA PHE A 58 3.58 10.82 -0.76
C PHE A 58 3.35 10.56 0.72
N GLY A 59 4.00 11.39 1.53
CA GLY A 59 3.78 11.43 2.95
C GLY A 59 4.41 10.25 3.67
N GLY A 60 4.91 10.56 4.86
CA GLY A 60 5.06 9.66 5.97
C GLY A 60 5.04 10.59 7.16
N ARG A 61 4.14 10.36 8.11
CA ARG A 61 4.22 11.06 9.38
C ARG A 61 5.62 10.76 9.92
N ARG A 62 6.50 11.76 9.89
CA ARG A 62 7.75 11.78 10.64
C ARG A 62 7.29 11.80 12.10
N ARG A 63 7.23 10.63 12.73
CA ARG A 63 7.12 10.55 14.18
C ARG A 63 8.41 11.17 14.72
N TYR A 64 8.28 12.37 15.27
CA TYR A 64 9.21 12.87 16.27
C TYR A 64 9.04 12.02 17.54
#